data_AF-A0AAD1WUG6-F1
#
_entry.id   AF-A0AAD1WUG6-F1
#
_cell.length_a   1.000
_cell.length_b   1.000
_cell.length_c   1.000
_cell.angle_alpha   90.00
_cell.angle_beta   90.00
_cell.angle_gamma   90.00
#
_symmetry.space_group_name_H-M   'P 1'
#
loop_
_entity.id
_entity.type
_entity.pdbx_description
1 polymer ?
#
loop_
_entity_poly.entity_id
_entity_poly.type
_entity_poly.pdbx_seq_one_letter_code
_entity_poly.pdbx_strand_id
1 'polypeptide(L)'
;MFEDSKPDFVTADHGDELLYVIGAPFLSDMELLSGDMTDEEEALSKNVMKYWANFARNGDPNGPGLAKWPKYDEDEYYLQINLEQKASKKLKHGRFEFWTKTLPEKIQQLSAGDHTEL
;
A
#
# COMPACT_ATOMS: atom_id res chain seq x y z
N MET A 1 13.42 -4.16 12.54
CA MET A 1 14.27 -4.79 11.49
C MET A 1 15.12 -3.80 10.68
N PHE A 2 14.66 -2.58 10.35
CA PHE A 2 15.36 -1.70 9.42
C PHE A 2 16.19 -0.56 10.03
N GLU A 3 16.19 -0.44 11.36
CA GLU A 3 16.70 0.74 12.08
C GLU A 3 18.17 1.08 11.76
N ASP A 4 19.00 0.08 11.40
CA ASP A 4 20.41 0.29 11.01
C ASP A 4 20.72 0.09 9.51
N SER A 5 19.71 -0.23 8.68
CA SER A 5 19.93 -0.59 7.25
C SER A 5 19.39 0.43 6.24
N LYS A 6 18.46 1.29 6.67
CA LYS A 6 17.83 2.34 5.85
C LYS A 6 17.85 3.66 6.63
N PRO A 7 18.04 4.82 5.97
CA PRO A 7 17.91 6.11 6.64
C PRO A 7 16.51 6.31 7.26
N ASP A 8 16.42 6.94 8.42
CA ASP A 8 15.17 7.09 9.21
C ASP A 8 13.99 7.77 8.46
N PHE A 9 14.27 8.53 7.41
CA PHE A 9 13.23 9.16 6.59
C PHE A 9 12.58 8.18 5.60
N VAL A 10 13.19 7.02 5.38
CA VAL A 10 12.66 5.96 4.53
C VAL A 10 11.62 5.21 5.35
N THR A 11 10.39 5.21 4.83
CA THR A 11 9.27 4.46 5.42
C THR A 11 9.10 3.15 4.65
N ALA A 12 7.87 2.77 4.27
CA ALA A 12 7.63 1.59 3.45
C ALA A 12 8.28 1.74 2.07
N ASP A 13 9.27 0.90 1.78
CA ASP A 13 9.96 0.81 0.50
C ASP A 13 9.38 -0.33 -0.35
N HIS A 14 9.87 -0.44 -1.58
CA HIS A 14 9.43 -1.45 -2.53
C HIS A 14 9.70 -2.88 -2.01
N GLY A 15 8.63 -3.66 -1.83
CA GLY A 15 8.69 -5.06 -1.41
C GLY A 15 8.66 -5.27 0.10
N ASP A 16 8.67 -4.21 0.92
CA ASP A 16 8.62 -4.34 2.38
C ASP A 16 7.31 -5.00 2.85
N GLU A 17 6.23 -4.92 2.06
CA GLU A 17 4.97 -5.60 2.38
C GLU A 17 5.08 -7.12 2.37
N LEU A 18 6.03 -7.68 1.60
CA LEU A 18 6.20 -9.12 1.47
C LEU A 18 6.52 -9.77 2.81
N LEU A 19 7.31 -9.12 3.66
CA LEU A 19 7.67 -9.63 4.98
C LEU A 19 6.42 -9.88 5.85
N TYR A 20 5.44 -8.98 5.76
CA TYR A 20 4.19 -9.09 6.48
C TYR A 20 3.23 -10.11 5.87
N VAL A 21 3.20 -10.22 4.54
CA VAL A 21 2.35 -11.17 3.80
C VAL A 21 2.82 -12.62 3.97
N ILE A 22 4.13 -12.87 3.94
CA ILE A 22 4.70 -14.22 4.08
C ILE A 22 4.81 -14.68 5.54
N GLY A 23 4.56 -13.79 6.49
CA GLY A 23 4.69 -14.11 7.91
C GLY A 23 6.14 -14.22 8.37
N ALA A 24 7.04 -13.40 7.82
CA ALA A 24 8.47 -13.41 8.14
C ALA A 24 8.78 -13.36 9.65
N PRO A 25 8.03 -12.61 10.50
CA PRO A 25 8.28 -12.62 11.95
C PRO A 25 8.09 -13.99 12.63
N PHE A 26 7.43 -14.94 11.96
CA PHE A 26 7.14 -16.27 12.51
C PHE A 26 8.02 -17.38 11.90
N LEU A 27 9.00 -17.03 11.07
CA LEU A 27 9.93 -17.97 10.45
C LEU A 27 11.22 -18.03 11.26
N SER A 28 11.45 -19.14 11.96
CA SER A 28 12.64 -19.33 12.82
C SER A 28 13.96 -19.48 12.04
N ASP A 29 13.89 -19.93 10.79
CA ASP A 29 15.06 -20.38 10.02
C ASP A 29 15.51 -19.34 8.97
N MET A 30 14.86 -18.17 8.96
CA MET A 30 15.05 -17.15 7.93
C MET A 30 15.57 -15.85 8.53
N GLU A 31 16.71 -15.94 9.20
CA GLU A 31 17.40 -14.85 9.91
C GLU A 31 17.62 -13.60 9.03
N LEU A 32 17.75 -13.78 7.71
CA LEU A 32 17.84 -12.70 6.72
C LEU A 32 16.55 -11.89 6.54
N LEU A 33 15.39 -12.46 6.89
CA LEU A 33 14.07 -11.86 6.73
C LEU A 33 13.37 -11.56 8.06
N SER A 34 13.87 -12.10 9.17
CA SER A 34 13.25 -12.07 10.49
C SER A 34 14.03 -11.22 11.50
N GLY A 35 14.83 -10.26 11.05
CA GLY A 35 15.56 -9.37 11.97
C GLY A 35 14.60 -8.69 12.95
N ASP A 36 15.10 -8.20 14.08
CA ASP A 36 14.31 -7.79 15.27
C ASP A 36 13.03 -7.03 14.91
N MET A 37 11.90 -7.74 14.87
CA MET A 37 10.56 -7.18 14.63
C MET A 37 9.92 -6.84 15.98
N THR A 38 9.23 -5.70 16.04
CA THR A 38 8.51 -5.32 17.27
C THR A 38 7.21 -6.11 17.42
N ASP A 39 6.65 -6.13 18.63
CA ASP A 39 5.33 -6.72 18.90
C ASP A 39 4.23 -6.13 18.00
N GLU A 40 4.32 -4.84 17.67
CA GLU A 40 3.42 -4.17 16.74
C GLU A 40 3.59 -4.65 15.30
N GLU A 41 4.83 -4.91 14.85
CA GLU A 41 5.13 -5.45 13.53
C GLU A 41 4.68 -6.91 13.39
N GLU A 42 4.82 -7.71 14.46
CA GLU A 42 4.22 -9.04 14.53
C GLU A 42 2.70 -9.00 14.42
N ALA A 43 2.05 -8.10 15.17
CA ALA A 43 0.61 -7.92 15.14
C ALA A 43 0.14 -7.47 13.74
N LEU A 44 0.90 -6.57 13.10
CA LEU A 44 0.68 -6.17 11.72
C LEU A 44 0.75 -7.36 10.77
N SER A 45 1.78 -8.20 10.86
CA SER A 45 1.90 -9.40 10.00
C SER A 45 0.74 -10.36 10.21
N LYS A 46 0.32 -10.62 11.45
CA LYS A 46 -0.87 -11.43 11.75
C LYS A 46 -2.13 -10.86 11.10
N ASN A 47 -2.32 -9.54 11.13
CA ASN A 47 -3.47 -8.90 10.52
C ASN A 47 -3.44 -8.98 8.98
N VAL A 48 -2.29 -8.67 8.38
CA VAL A 48 -2.06 -8.78 6.92
C VAL A 48 -2.33 -10.20 6.43
N MET A 49 -1.74 -11.22 7.06
CA MET A 49 -2.00 -12.62 6.69
C MET A 49 -3.47 -12.98 6.80
N LYS A 50 -4.20 -12.52 7.84
CA LYS A 50 -5.63 -12.76 7.97
C LYS A 50 -6.43 -12.11 6.83
N TYR A 51 -6.17 -10.84 6.49
CA TYR A 51 -6.85 -10.18 5.36
C TYR A 51 -6.64 -10.97 4.06
N TRP A 52 -5.40 -11.36 3.74
CA TRP A 52 -5.08 -12.10 2.52
C TRP A 52 -5.71 -13.49 2.51
N ALA A 53 -5.66 -14.22 3.63
CA ALA A 53 -6.23 -15.55 3.74
C ALA A 53 -7.77 -15.53 3.69
N ASN A 54 -8.42 -14.51 4.26
CA ASN A 54 -9.88 -14.33 4.14
C ASN A 54 -10.26 -14.06 2.69
N PHE A 55 -9.58 -13.10 2.05
CA PHE A 55 -9.81 -12.77 0.66
C PHE A 55 -9.63 -14.01 -0.25
N ALA A 56 -8.59 -14.81 -0.05
CA ALA A 56 -8.37 -16.04 -0.80
C ALA A 56 -9.49 -17.07 -0.61
N ARG A 57 -10.13 -17.13 0.57
CA ARG A 57 -11.22 -18.08 0.86
C ARG A 57 -12.55 -17.69 0.26
N ASN A 58 -12.90 -16.41 0.26
CA ASN A 58 -14.28 -15.98 -0.03
C ASN A 58 -14.40 -14.67 -0.83
N GLY A 59 -13.29 -14.04 -1.22
CA GLY A 59 -13.28 -12.75 -1.92
C GLY A 59 -13.55 -11.53 -1.03
N ASP A 60 -13.64 -11.69 0.29
CA ASP A 60 -13.79 -10.62 1.29
C ASP A 60 -12.62 -10.69 2.30
N PRO A 61 -11.74 -9.67 2.37
CA PRO A 61 -10.63 -9.69 3.32
C PRO A 61 -11.07 -9.58 4.80
N ASN A 62 -12.31 -9.18 5.06
CA ASN A 62 -12.77 -8.87 6.42
C ASN A 62 -12.95 -10.12 7.31
N GLY A 63 -12.82 -9.93 8.62
CA GLY A 63 -13.03 -10.98 9.61
C GLY A 63 -12.94 -10.48 11.06
N PRO A 64 -13.22 -11.34 12.05
CA PRO A 64 -13.17 -10.98 13.46
C PRO A 64 -11.79 -10.44 13.88
N GLY A 65 -11.80 -9.33 14.63
CA GLY A 65 -10.58 -8.71 15.15
C GLY A 65 -9.77 -7.90 14.12
N LEU A 66 -10.28 -7.72 12.91
CA LEU A 66 -9.66 -6.86 11.89
C LEU A 66 -10.40 -5.53 11.78
N ALA A 67 -9.67 -4.47 11.43
CA ALA A 67 -10.29 -3.24 10.96
C ALA A 67 -11.10 -3.52 9.68
N LYS A 68 -12.19 -2.79 9.48
CA LYS A 68 -12.99 -2.96 8.27
C LYS A 68 -12.19 -2.47 7.06
N TRP A 69 -11.96 -3.35 6.09
CA TRP A 69 -11.48 -3.03 4.76
C TRP A 69 -12.69 -2.82 3.85
N PRO A 70 -13.02 -1.57 3.47
CA PRO A 70 -14.16 -1.30 2.61
C PRO A 70 -13.87 -1.77 1.18
N LYS A 71 -14.93 -2.19 0.48
CA LYS A 71 -14.83 -2.48 -0.96
C LYS A 71 -14.46 -1.19 -1.70
N TYR A 72 -13.57 -1.30 -2.68
CA TYR A 72 -13.30 -0.20 -3.59
C TYR A 72 -14.45 -0.07 -4.60
N ASP A 73 -15.10 1.08 -4.61
CA ASP A 73 -16.22 1.45 -5.48
C ASP A 73 -16.12 2.94 -5.90
N GLU A 74 -17.24 3.57 -6.25
CA GLU A 74 -17.32 4.97 -6.67
C GLU A 74 -16.85 5.98 -5.61
N ASP A 75 -16.91 5.61 -4.32
CA ASP A 75 -16.39 6.44 -3.24
C ASP A 75 -14.87 6.30 -3.05
N GLU A 76 -14.24 5.36 -3.78
CA GLU A 76 -12.82 5.09 -3.81
C GLU A 76 -12.20 4.81 -2.43
N TYR A 77 -12.94 4.10 -1.57
CA TYR A 77 -12.41 3.69 -0.27
C TYR A 77 -11.26 2.68 -0.40
N TYR A 78 -10.25 2.84 0.44
CA TYR A 78 -9.11 1.94 0.55
C TYR A 78 -8.69 1.77 2.02
N LEU A 79 -7.93 0.72 2.32
CA LEU A 79 -7.34 0.51 3.64
C LEU A 79 -5.89 0.99 3.65
N GLN A 80 -5.54 1.86 4.61
CA GLN A 80 -4.16 2.14 4.96
C GLN A 80 -3.64 1.01 5.84
N ILE A 81 -2.59 0.34 5.39
CA ILE A 81 -1.91 -0.72 6.14
C ILE A 81 -0.63 -0.11 6.72
N ASN A 82 -0.73 0.33 7.97
CA ASN A 82 0.37 0.76 8.84
C ASN A 82 0.28 -0.06 10.14
N LEU A 83 1.03 0.27 11.20
CA LEU A 83 0.85 -0.35 12.52
C LEU A 83 -0.61 -0.28 13.00
N GLU A 84 -1.29 0.84 12.76
CA GLU A 84 -2.74 0.97 12.90
C GLU A 84 -3.43 0.99 11.53
N GLN A 85 -4.37 0.08 11.29
CA GLN A 85 -5.10 0.01 10.03
C GLN A 85 -6.30 0.95 10.01
N LYS A 86 -6.40 1.78 8.96
CA LYS A 86 -7.45 2.80 8.85
C LYS A 86 -8.02 2.89 7.44
N ALA A 87 -9.35 2.84 7.34
CA ALA A 87 -10.03 3.13 6.09
C ALA A 87 -9.89 4.62 5.73
N SER A 88 -9.63 4.89 4.46
CA SER A 88 -9.56 6.23 3.87
C SER A 88 -10.15 6.18 2.47
N LYS A 89 -10.17 7.31 1.75
CA LYS A 89 -10.74 7.41 0.41
C LYS A 89 -9.86 8.22 -0.53
N LYS A 90 -10.07 8.02 -1.84
CA LYS A 90 -9.47 8.83 -2.90
C LYS A 90 -7.93 8.86 -2.85
N LEU A 91 -7.33 7.67 -2.83
CA LEU A 91 -5.88 7.49 -2.70
C LEU A 91 -5.13 8.30 -3.77
N LYS A 92 -4.29 9.25 -3.34
CA LYS A 92 -3.44 10.10 -4.21
C LYS A 92 -4.21 10.81 -5.33
N HIS A 93 -5.49 11.13 -5.12
CA HIS A 93 -6.37 11.69 -6.14
C HIS A 93 -5.78 12.85 -6.95
N GLY A 94 -5.18 13.85 -6.30
CA GLY A 94 -4.57 14.98 -7.03
C GLY A 94 -3.40 14.58 -7.95
N ARG A 95 -2.60 13.56 -7.58
CA ARG A 95 -1.57 13.01 -8.48
C ARG A 95 -2.20 12.23 -9.62
N PHE A 96 -3.22 11.43 -9.32
CA PHE A 96 -3.96 10.68 -10.33
C PHE A 96 -4.55 11.62 -11.39
N GLU A 97 -5.24 12.69 -10.98
CA GLU A 97 -5.79 13.70 -11.90
C GLU A 97 -4.71 14.41 -12.70
N PHE A 98 -3.60 14.78 -12.06
CA PHE A 98 -2.49 15.42 -12.76
C PHE A 98 -1.97 14.53 -13.90
N TRP A 99 -1.67 13.26 -13.63
CA TRP A 99 -1.08 12.35 -14.61
C TRP A 99 -2.06 11.90 -15.70
N THR A 100 -3.35 11.75 -15.37
CA THR A 100 -4.36 11.21 -16.30
C THR A 100 -5.11 12.27 -17.09
N LYS A 101 -5.20 13.51 -16.59
CA LYS A 101 -5.93 14.61 -17.23
C LYS A 101 -5.01 15.79 -17.52
N THR A 102 -4.47 16.42 -16.47
CA THR A 102 -3.79 17.72 -16.60
C THR A 102 -2.55 17.66 -17.50
N LEU A 103 -1.70 16.64 -17.34
CA LEU A 103 -0.48 16.53 -18.13
C LEU A 103 -0.79 16.21 -19.61
N PRO A 104 -1.62 15.20 -19.95
CA PRO A 104 -2.04 14.95 -21.34
C PRO A 104 -2.66 16.18 -22.02
N GLU A 105 -3.55 16.89 -21.34
CA GLU A 105 -4.19 18.12 -21.87
C GLU A 105 -3.15 19.21 -22.18
N LYS A 106 -2.17 19.42 -21.29
CA LYS A 106 -1.09 20.37 -21.51
C LYS A 106 -0.19 19.98 -22.69
N ILE A 107 0.12 18.69 -22.83
CA ILE A 107 0.89 18.19 -23.98
C ILE A 107 0.14 18.48 -25.29
N GLN A 108 -1.17 18.21 -25.33
CA GLN A 108 -2.00 18.49 -26.51
C GLN A 108 -2.03 19.99 -26.86
N GLN A 109 -2.22 20.86 -25.86
CA GLN A 109 -2.22 22.31 -26.05
C GLN A 109 -0.90 22.82 -26.64
N LEU A 110 0.23 22.32 -26.14
CA LEU A 110 1.56 22.68 -26.66
C LEU A 110 1.73 22.20 -28.11
N SER A 111 1.35 20.96 -28.41
CA SER A 111 1.46 20.42 -29.77
C SER A 111 0.55 21.12 -30.79
N ALA A 112 -0.62 21.60 -30.37
CA ALA A 112 -1.54 22.31 -31.24
C ALA A 112 -1.07 23.75 -31.56
N GLY A 113 -0.37 24.40 -30.62
CA GLY A 113 0.21 25.73 -30.81
C GLY A 113 1.26 25.76 -31.93
N ASP A 114 2.12 24.74 -31.99
CA ASP A 114 3.18 24.62 -33.01
C ASP A 114 2.64 24.44 -34.44
N HIS A 115 1.39 23.99 -34.60
CA HIS A 115 0.76 23.79 -35.92
C HIS A 115 0.05 25.05 -36.48
N THR A 116 -0.09 26.11 -35.69
CA THR A 116 -0.78 27.36 -36.09
C THR A 116 0.14 28.50 -36.52
N GLU A 117 1.47 28.35 -36.40
CA GLU A 117 2.46 29.38 -36.76
C GLU A 117 3.21 29.11 -38.10
N LEU A 118 2.61 28.37 -39.04
CA LEU A 118 3.10 28.17 -40.42
C LEU A 118 2.08 28.66 -41.45
#